data_AF-A0A7C3WZZ6-F1
#
_entry.id   AF-A0A7C3WZZ6-F1
#
_cell.length_a   1.000
_cell.length_b   1.000
_cell.length_c   1.000
_cell.angle_alpha   90.00
_cell.angle_beta   90.00
_cell.angle_gamma   90.00
#
_symmetry.space_group_name_H-M   'P 1'
#
loop_
_entity.id
_entity.type
_entity.pdbx_description
1 polymer ?
#
loop_
_entity_poly.entity_id
_entity_poly.type
_entity_poly.pdbx_seq_one_letter_code
_entity_poly.pdbx_strand_id
1 'polypeptide(L)' 'MSTKDIIKAWKNPRFRNGLSSRQLSLLPKNPAGEIILSDEDLKEAAGGYSTVTNYSCSPTPNCCPSPTCQ' A
#
# COMPACT_ATOMS: atom_id res chain seq x y z
N MET A 1 4.81 18.28 -16.53
CA MET A 1 4.74 16.91 -15.98
C MET A 1 3.49 16.26 -16.52
N SER A 2 3.58 15.05 -17.09
CA SER A 2 2.38 14.30 -17.46
C SER A 2 1.81 13.55 -16.25
N THR A 3 0.55 13.14 -16.30
CA THR A 3 -0.07 12.32 -15.24
C THR A 3 0.71 11.03 -14.98
N LYS A 4 1.28 10.42 -16.02
CA LYS A 4 2.13 9.22 -15.91
C LYS A 4 3.42 9.50 -15.14
N ASP A 5 4.03 10.67 -15.35
CA ASP A 5 5.24 11.09 -14.62
C ASP A 5 4.93 11.35 -13.15
N ILE A 6 3.78 11.93 -12.84
CA ILE A 6 3.33 12.17 -11.46
C ILE A 6 3.14 10.82 -10.73
N ILE A 7 2.45 9.86 -11.36
CA ILE A 7 2.28 8.52 -10.78
C ILE A 7 3.64 7.84 -10.57
N LYS A 8 4.55 7.95 -11.54
CA LYS A 8 5.90 7.38 -11.45
C LYS A 8 6.73 8.02 -10.34
N ALA A 9 6.58 9.33 -10.11
CA ALA A 9 7.23 10.05 -9.02
C ALA A 9 6.74 9.63 -7.63
N TRP A 10 5.53 9.08 -7.51
CA TRP A 10 5.04 8.53 -6.24
C TRP A 10 5.39 7.06 -6.05
N LYS A 11 5.47 6.28 -7.14
CA LYS A 11 5.83 4.86 -7.08
C LYS A 11 7.34 4.61 -6.97
N ASN A 12 8.17 5.49 -7.53
CA ASN A 12 9.61 5.30 -7.62
C ASN A 12 10.39 6.44 -6.94
N PRO A 13 10.95 6.19 -5.74
CA PRO A 13 11.73 7.20 -5.01
C PRO A 13 12.95 7.72 -5.77
N ARG A 14 13.62 6.85 -6.57
CA ARG A 14 14.79 7.26 -7.36
C ARG A 14 14.40 8.23 -8.47
N PHE A 15 13.26 8.00 -9.12
CA PHE A 15 12.73 8.91 -10.13
C PHE A 15 12.34 10.25 -9.49
N ARG A 16 11.72 10.23 -8.32
CA ARG A 16 11.35 11.44 -7.56
C ARG A 16 12.58 12.27 -7.19
N ASN A 17 13.63 11.64 -6.69
CA ASN A 17 14.86 12.32 -6.27
C ASN A 17 15.65 12.90 -7.44
N GLY A 18 15.42 12.42 -8.67
CA GLY A 18 16.02 12.96 -9.89
C GLY A 18 15.26 14.14 -10.50
N LEU A 19 14.15 14.57 -9.92
CA LEU A 19 13.36 15.69 -10.44
C LEU A 19 13.97 17.04 -10.05
N SER A 20 13.90 18.00 -10.97
CA SER A 20 14.27 19.39 -10.67
C SER A 20 13.28 20.04 -9.71
N SER A 21 13.68 21.11 -9.02
CA SER A 21 12.82 21.84 -8.07
C SER A 21 11.50 22.32 -8.69
N ARG A 22 11.53 22.74 -9.97
CA ARG A 22 10.33 23.13 -10.73
C ARG A 22 9.41 21.95 -11.03
N GLN A 23 9.94 20.75 -11.18
CA GLN A 23 9.14 19.54 -11.39
C GLN A 23 8.57 19.01 -10.09
N LEU A 24 9.31 19.12 -8.98
CA LEU A 24 8.83 18.77 -7.65
C LEU A 24 7.67 19.68 -7.20
N SER A 25 7.70 20.97 -7.52
CA SER A 25 6.62 21.90 -7.21
C SER A 25 5.32 21.62 -7.97
N LEU A 26 5.37 20.82 -9.04
CA LEU A 26 4.18 20.38 -9.80
C LEU A 26 3.56 19.10 -9.22
N LEU A 27 4.19 18.47 -8.23
CA LEU A 27 3.63 17.29 -7.59
C LEU A 27 2.50 17.71 -6.63
N PRO A 28 1.39 16.95 -6.58
CA PRO A 28 0.34 17.20 -5.59
C PRO A 28 0.90 17.02 -4.18
N LYS A 29 0.28 17.67 -3.19
CA LYS A 29 0.71 17.60 -1.78
C LYS A 29 0.68 16.16 -1.23
N ASN A 30 -0.30 15.37 -1.63
CA ASN A 30 -0.47 13.97 -1.23
C ASN A 30 -0.86 13.11 -2.45
N PRO A 31 -0.22 11.96 -2.71
CA PRO A 31 -0.60 11.03 -3.77
C PRO A 31 -2.02 10.48 -3.64
N ALA A 32 -2.53 10.36 -2.41
CA ALA A 32 -3.88 9.90 -2.13
C ALA A 32 -4.93 11.02 -2.19
N GLY A 33 -4.50 12.28 -2.36
CA GLY A 33 -5.37 13.45 -2.23
C GLY A 33 -5.65 13.82 -0.76
N GLU A 34 -6.53 14.79 -0.55
CA GLU A 34 -7.07 15.11 0.78
C GLU A 34 -8.25 14.20 1.06
N ILE A 35 -7.97 13.08 1.73
CA ILE A 35 -9.01 12.17 2.23
C ILE A 35 -9.21 12.51 3.71
N ILE A 36 -10.40 13.00 4.04
CA ILE A 36 -10.84 13.15 5.42
C ILE A 36 -11.51 11.83 5.78
N LEU A 37 -10.86 11.05 6.64
CA LEU A 37 -11.44 9.84 7.21
C LEU A 37 -12.02 10.20 8.57
N SER A 38 -13.28 9.82 8.81
CA SER A 38 -13.85 9.86 10.15
C SER A 38 -13.27 8.73 11.02
N ASP A 39 -13.44 8.84 12.34
CA ASP A 39 -13.06 7.75 13.26
C ASP A 39 -13.84 6.46 12.95
N GLU A 40 -15.04 6.58 12.37
CA GLU A 40 -15.85 5.47 11.89
C GLU A 40 -15.22 4.82 10.65
N ASP A 41 -14.78 5.60 9.66
CA ASP A 41 -14.12 5.07 8.45
C ASP A 41 -12.78 4.38 8.78
N LEU A 42 -12.08 4.86 9.81
CA LEU A 42 -10.84 4.25 10.30
C LEU A 42 -11.08 2.91 11.00
N LYS A 43 -12.24 2.68 11.62
CA LYS A 43 -12.58 1.39 12.25
C LYS A 43 -12.74 0.28 11.21
N GLU A 44 -13.21 0.62 10.01
CA GLU A 44 -13.34 -0.30 8.89
C GLU A 44 -11.99 -0.62 8.23
N ALA A 45 -10.96 0.18 8.48
CA ALA A 45 -9.60 -0.08 7.98
C ALA A 45 -8.94 -1.23 8.75
N ALA A 46 -9.31 -2.47 8.42
CA ALA A 46 -8.70 -3.67 8.96
C ALA A 46 -7.50 -4.12 8.12
N GLY A 47 -6.44 -4.61 8.78
CA GLY A 47 -5.38 -5.36 8.12
C GLY A 47 -5.84 -6.75 7.68
N GLY A 48 -4.91 -7.61 7.23
CA GLY A 48 -5.22 -9.01 6.94
C GLY A 48 -5.61 -9.78 8.19
N TYR A 49 -6.90 -9.78 8.56
CA TYR A 49 -7.43 -10.64 9.60
C TYR A 49 -7.79 -11.98 8.99
N SER A 50 -6.86 -12.93 9.06
CA SER A 50 -7.22 -14.33 8.83
C SER A 50 -7.95 -14.81 10.07
N THR A 51 -9.28 -14.93 9.99
CA THR A 51 -10.00 -15.83 10.88
C THR A 51 -9.45 -17.22 10.62
N VAL A 52 -8.48 -17.64 11.42
CA VAL A 52 -8.06 -19.04 11.48
C VAL A 52 -9.17 -19.83 12.15
N THR A 53 -10.35 -19.87 11.53
CA THR A 53 -11.40 -20.80 11.88
C THR A 53 -11.01 -22.10 11.21
N ASN A 54 -10.20 -22.89 11.91
CA ASN A 54 -9.85 -24.26 11.57
C ASN A 54 -9.31 -24.44 10.15
N TYR A 55 -8.01 -24.19 9.95
CA TYR A 55 -7.31 -24.81 8.84
C TYR A 55 -7.35 -26.33 9.04
N SER A 56 -8.29 -27.04 8.41
CA SER A 56 -7.88 -28.32 7.84
C SER A 56 -6.81 -27.97 6.81
N CYS A 57 -5.57 -28.42 7.03
CA CYS A 57 -4.48 -28.23 6.08
C CYS A 57 -4.91 -28.81 4.72
N SER A 58 -5.44 -27.96 3.85
CA SER A 58 -5.55 -28.28 2.44
C SER A 58 -4.18 -28.03 1.83
N PRO A 59 -3.61 -28.98 1.08
CA PRO A 59 -2.27 -28.89 0.51
C PRO A 59 -2.31 -27.89 -0.65
N THR A 60 -2.35 -26.60 -0.32
CA THR A 60 -2.08 -25.53 -1.27
C THR A 60 -0.75 -24.89 -0.88
N PRO A 61 0.12 -24.58 -1.84
CA PRO A 61 1.53 -24.25 -1.59
C PRO A 61 1.79 -22.97 -0.78
N ASN A 62 0.75 -22.22 -0.38
CA ASN A 62 0.89 -20.84 0.06
C ASN A 62 0.33 -20.55 1.47
N CYS A 63 -0.12 -21.57 2.23
CA CYS A 63 -0.63 -21.40 3.58
C CYS A 63 0.24 -22.12 4.61
N CYS A 64 1.30 -21.47 5.08
CA CYS A 64 1.98 -21.85 6.31
C CYS A 64 2.37 -20.60 7.12
N PRO A 65 1.62 -20.26 8.18
CA PRO A 65 2.09 -19.36 9.21
C PRO A 65 2.29 -20.15 10.52
N SER A 66 3.50 -20.70 10.76
CA SER A 66 4.06 -21.11 12.08
C SER A 66 5.07 -22.29 11.95
N PRO A 67 6.08 -22.44 12.85
CA PRO A 67 7.20 -23.37 12.69
C PRO A 67 6.90 -24.83 13.09
N THR A 68 5.65 -25.24 13.29
CA THR A 68 5.30 -26.58 13.79
C THR A 68 4.97 -27.61 12.71
N CYS A 69 5.35 -27.37 11.45
CA CYS A 69 5.31 -28.41 10.42
C CYS A 69 6.63 -29.21 10.47
N GLN A 70 6.68 -30.21 11.34
CA GLN A 70 7.66 -31.31 11.28
C GLN A 70 7.09 -32.45 10.45
#